data_AF-A0A368ESB0-F1
#
_entry.id   AF-A0A368ESB0-F1
#
_cell.length_a   1.000
_cell.length_b   1.000
_cell.length_c   1.000
_cell.angle_alpha   90.00
_cell.angle_beta   90.00
_cell.angle_gamma   90.00
#
_symmetry.space_group_name_H-M   'P 1'
#
loop_
_entity.id
_entity.type
_entity.pdbx_description
1 polymer ?
#
loop_
_entity_poly.entity_id
_entity_poly.type
_entity_poly.pdbx_seq_one_letter_code
_entity_poly.pdbx_strand_id
1 'polypeptide(L)' 'MKFIFFLTISIIAYFSFSSLSGKANIELKVGDLAPAFSLKDQDKISHKLSDYLGQKVVLYYFPKADTPG' A
#
# COMPACT_ATOMS: atom_id res chain seq x y z
N MET A 1 39.94 -6.95 17.81
CA MET A 1 40.02 -6.38 16.44
C MET A 1 39.02 -7.02 15.49
N LYS A 2 38.95 -8.36 15.36
CA LYS A 2 37.95 -9.05 14.50
C LYS A 2 36.48 -8.81 14.92
N PHE A 3 36.17 -8.78 16.22
CA PHE A 3 34.80 -8.53 16.70
C PHE A 3 34.26 -7.13 16.36
N ILE A 4 35.10 -6.11 16.52
CA ILE A 4 34.77 -4.72 16.18
C ILE A 4 34.48 -4.59 14.68
N PHE A 5 35.23 -5.30 13.83
CA PHE A 5 35.01 -5.33 12.39
C PHE A 5 33.63 -5.90 11.99
N PHE A 6 33.17 -6.98 12.65
CA PHE A 6 31.83 -7.53 12.41
C PHE A 6 30.72 -6.61 12.92
N LEU A 7 30.94 -5.93 14.05
CA LEU A 7 29.98 -4.97 14.60
C LEU A 7 29.80 -3.77 13.66
N THR A 8 30.89 -3.24 13.10
CA THR A 8 30.81 -2.11 12.14
C THR A 8 30.12 -2.50 10.84
N ILE A 9 30.33 -3.72 10.33
CA ILE A 9 29.64 -4.21 9.13
C ILE A 9 28.14 -4.38 9.38
N SER A 10 27.76 -4.88 10.56
CA SER A 10 26.35 -5.05 10.93
C SER A 10 25.62 -3.70 11.04
N ILE A 11 26.27 -2.67 11.59
CA ILE A 11 25.72 -1.31 11.70
C ILE A 11 25.57 -0.67 10.31
N ILE A 12 26.58 -0.81 9.45
CA ILE A 12 26.53 -0.29 8.07
C ILE A 12 25.43 -1.01 7.27
N ALA A 13 25.29 -2.32 7.41
CA ALA A 13 24.25 -3.10 6.78
C ALA A 13 22.85 -2.68 7.24
N TYR A 14 22.66 -2.46 8.56
CA TYR A 14 21.39 -1.98 9.11
C TYR A 14 21.00 -0.60 8.59
N PHE A 15 21.97 0.33 8.53
CA PHE A 15 21.75 1.69 8.02
C PHE A 15 21.50 1.73 6.50
N SER A 16 22.13 0.82 5.76
CA SER A 16 21.91 0.67 4.31
C SER A 16 20.54 0.06 4.00
N PHE A 17 20.11 -0.89 4.84
CA PHE A 17 18.81 -1.53 4.72
C PHE A 17 17.66 -0.57 5.07
N SER A 18 17.84 0.29 6.09
CA SER A 18 16.82 1.28 6.48
C SER A 18 16.61 2.38 5.43
N SER A 19 17.62 2.68 4.60
CA SER A 19 17.55 3.66 3.51
C SER A 19 16.71 3.20 2.31
N LEU A 20 16.46 1.89 2.17
CA LEU A 20 15.73 1.34 1.02
C LEU A 20 14.20 1.37 1.20
N SER A 21 13.69 1.84 2.35
CA SER A 21 12.25 2.01 2.59
C SER A 21 11.73 3.32 1.98
N GLY A 22 12.07 3.57 0.71
CA GLY A 22 11.45 4.65 -0.05
C GLY A 22 9.99 4.27 -0.34
N LYS A 23 9.04 5.04 0.16
CA LYS A 23 7.62 4.87 -0.16
C LYS A 23 7.44 5.08 -1.67
N ALA A 24 7.20 4.00 -2.42
CA ALA A 24 6.94 4.10 -3.85
C ALA A 24 5.64 4.88 -4.08
N ASN A 25 5.72 5.99 -4.83
CA ASN A 25 4.52 6.67 -5.33
C ASN A 25 4.06 5.91 -6.58
N ILE A 26 3.05 5.06 -6.40
CA ILE A 26 2.43 4.31 -7.50
C ILE A 26 1.33 5.20 -8.07
N GLU A 27 1.59 5.78 -9.24
CA GLU A 27 0.58 6.45 -10.05
C GLU A 27 -0.04 5.42 -11.01
N LEU A 28 -1.35 5.21 -10.91
CA LEU A 28 -2.08 4.26 -11.75
C LEU A 28 -2.31 4.83 -13.15
N LYS A 29 -2.10 4.00 -14.18
CA LYS A 29 -2.34 4.33 -15.58
C LYS A 29 -3.46 3.48 -16.16
N VAL A 30 -4.05 3.94 -17.26
CA VAL A 30 -5.08 3.17 -17.97
C VAL A 30 -4.48 1.85 -18.46
N GLY A 31 -5.18 0.75 -18.17
CA GLY A 31 -4.75 -0.62 -18.51
C GLY A 31 -4.03 -1.34 -17.37
N ASP A 32 -3.61 -0.64 -16.32
CA ASP A 32 -3.06 -1.28 -15.13
C ASP A 32 -4.14 -2.15 -14.45
N LEU A 33 -3.70 -3.25 -13.86
CA LEU A 33 -4.55 -4.02 -12.96
C LEU A 33 -4.87 -3.16 -11.73
N ALA A 34 -6.15 -3.02 -11.43
CA ALA A 34 -6.59 -2.32 -10.23
C ALA A 34 -6.00 -2.99 -8.97
N PRO A 35 -5.39 -2.22 -8.04
CA PRO A 35 -4.85 -2.78 -6.82
C PRO A 35 -5.92 -3.49 -5.99
N ALA A 36 -5.56 -4.62 -5.39
CA ALA A 36 -6.45 -5.31 -4.47
C ALA A 36 -6.73 -4.42 -3.25
N PHE A 37 -8.00 -4.32 -2.86
CA PHE A 37 -8.41 -3.68 -1.62
C PHE A 37 -9.52 -4.50 -0.93
N SER A 38 -9.68 -4.24 0.36
CA SER A 38 -10.76 -4.78 1.19
C SER A 38 -11.25 -3.67 2.10
N LEU A 39 -12.53 -3.32 2.01
CA LEU A 39 -13.15 -2.27 2.81
C LEU A 39 -14.43 -2.79 3.45
N LYS A 40 -14.80 -2.20 4.59
CA LYS A 40 -16.10 -2.44 5.19
C LYS A 40 -17.11 -1.44 4.64
N ASP A 41 -18.30 -1.90 4.34
CA ASP A 41 -19.43 -1.02 4.04
C ASP A 41 -20.10 -0.47 5.31
N GLN A 42 -21.22 0.25 5.14
CA GLN A 42 -22.01 0.81 6.23
C GLN A 42 -22.55 -0.23 7.21
N ASP A 43 -22.76 -1.46 6.75
CA ASP A 43 -23.28 -2.59 7.53
C ASP A 43 -22.15 -3.44 8.14
N LYS A 44 -20.90 -2.96 8.02
CA LYS A 44 -19.66 -3.63 8.45
C LYS A 44 -19.35 -4.93 7.69
N ILE A 45 -20.01 -5.16 6.56
CA ILE A 45 -19.72 -6.29 5.67
C ILE A 45 -18.43 -5.95 4.91
N SER A 46 -17.51 -6.91 4.87
CA SER A 46 -16.25 -6.75 4.15
C SER A 46 -16.47 -7.05 2.66
N HIS A 47 -16.09 -6.10 1.82
CA HIS A 47 -16.07 -6.25 0.36
C HIS A 47 -14.63 -6.17 -0.14
N LYS A 48 -14.23 -7.14 -0.96
CA LYS A 48 -12.95 -7.16 -1.67
C LYS A 48 -13.19 -6.85 -3.14
N LEU A 49 -12.22 -6.22 -3.80
CA LEU A 49 -12.30 -6.01 -5.24
C LEU A 49 -12.50 -7.33 -6.02
N SER A 50 -11.92 -8.43 -5.53
CA SER A 50 -12.07 -9.78 -6.09
C SER A 50 -13.49 -10.32 -6.08
N ASP A 51 -14.36 -9.81 -5.20
CA ASP A 51 -15.73 -10.30 -5.08
C ASP A 51 -16.59 -9.87 -6.30
N TYR A 52 -16.08 -8.91 -7.09
CA TYR A 52 -16.74 -8.36 -8.28
C TYR A 52 -16.11 -8.80 -9.60
N LEU A 53 -15.31 -9.88 -9.61
CA LEU A 53 -14.71 -10.40 -10.84
C LEU A 53 -15.78 -10.68 -11.92
N GLY A 54 -15.48 -10.28 -13.15
CA GLY A 54 -16.41 -10.39 -14.29
C GLY A 54 -17.45 -9.26 -14.39
N GLN A 55 -17.50 -8.34 -13.42
CA GLN A 55 -18.40 -7.18 -13.43
C GLN A 55 -17.63 -5.89 -13.74
N LYS A 56 -18.30 -4.92 -14.36
CA LYS A 56 -17.74 -3.56 -14.50
C LYS A 56 -17.95 -2.82 -13.18
N VAL A 57 -16.87 -2.37 -12.58
CA VAL A 57 -16.89 -1.66 -11.29
C VAL A 57 -16.41 -0.23 -11.48
N VAL A 58 -17.10 0.72 -10.85
CA VAL A 58 -16.68 2.12 -10.76
C VAL A 58 -16.34 2.40 -9.30
N LEU A 59 -15.11 2.82 -9.03
CA LEU A 59 -14.71 3.26 -7.69
C LEU A 59 -14.84 4.79 -7.61
N TYR A 60 -15.65 5.25 -6.66
CA TYR A 60 -15.85 6.68 -6.40
C TYR A 60 -15.44 6.98 -4.95
N TYR A 61 -14.70 8.08 -4.74
CA TYR A 61 -14.15 8.45 -3.45
C TYR A 61 -14.54 9.88 -3.07
N PHE A 62 -14.92 10.07 -1.80
CA PHE A 62 -15.17 11.37 -1.20
C PHE A 62 -14.23 11.56 0.00
N PRO A 63 -13.59 12.74 0.18
CA PRO A 63 -12.84 13.03 1.41
C PRO A 63 -13.73 12.94 2.66
N LYS A 64 -14.98 13.39 2.51
CA LYS A 64 -16.04 13.27 3.51
C LYS A 64 -17.37 13.10 2.80
N ALA A 65 -18.03 11.96 3.02
CA ALA A 65 -19.36 11.72 2.51
C ALA A 65 -20.38 12.70 3.13
N ASP A 66 -21.47 12.97 2.41
CA ASP A 66 -22.62 13.75 2.87
C ASP A 66 -22.30 15.16 3.39
N THR A 67 -21.36 15.86 2.75
CA THR A 67 -21.08 17.27 3.03
C THR A 67 -21.35 18.19 1.84
N PRO A 68 -21.80 19.44 2.07
CA PRO A 68 -22.05 20.40 0.98
C PRO A 68 -20.77 20.88 0.27
N GLY A 69 -19.60 20.69 0.88
CA GLY A 69 -18.33 21.33 0.52
C GLY A 69 -17.83 22.26 1.62
#